data_AF-A0A1A1VWF2-F1
#
_entry.id   AF-A0A1A1VWF2-F1
#
_cell.length_a   1.000
_cell.length_b   1.000
_cell.length_c   1.000
_cell.angle_alpha   90.00
_cell.angle_beta   90.00
_cell.angle_gamma   90.00
#
_symmetry.space_group_name_H-M   'P 1'
#
loop_
_entity.id
_entity.type
_entity.pdbx_description
1 polymer ?
#
loop_
_entity_poly.entity_id
_entity_poly.type
_entity_poly.pdbx_seq_one_letter_code
_entity_poly.pdbx_strand_id
1 'polypeptide(L)'
;MGENDEDDATPIPRIYTLAEAAALLRVPRDWLRTRLANGTYAGLRRSNRWAMTEQQIMAAIESMTVPVREPETYPGGVTRRSWLMHQRGRRPGPPAGGEKPPPPEGPHALPSYFRKVYPETPEVIAGLPELSPTQLRLLERLRREGTVVSDGRERKTIEALVRRGLATYEAEYVPSEMSDYYIYRFTVRPTEQA
;
A
#
# COMPACT_ATOMS: atom_id res chain seq x y z
N MET A 1 8.35 53.61 39.07
CA MET A 1 9.51 53.06 38.34
C MET A 1 10.23 52.15 39.31
N GLY A 2 9.97 50.85 39.21
CA GLY A 2 10.75 49.81 39.87
C GLY A 2 10.85 48.71 38.83
N GLU A 3 12.06 48.49 38.35
CA GLU A 3 12.42 47.50 37.35
C GLU A 3 11.92 46.11 37.77
N ASN A 4 11.06 45.52 36.94
CA ASN A 4 10.89 44.08 36.90
C ASN A 4 12.10 43.53 36.15
N ASP A 5 13.19 43.27 36.86
CA ASP A 5 14.19 42.29 36.43
C ASP A 5 13.52 40.91 36.55
N GLU A 6 12.61 40.60 35.62
CA GLU A 6 12.23 39.23 35.33
C GLU A 6 13.46 38.58 34.68
N ASP A 7 14.14 37.74 35.45
CA ASP A 7 15.12 36.76 35.01
C ASP A 7 14.61 36.06 33.74
N ASP A 8 14.97 36.59 32.57
CA ASP A 8 14.80 35.97 31.25
C ASP A 8 15.87 34.88 31.06
N ALA A 9 16.02 34.04 32.10
CA ALA A 9 16.87 32.87 32.10
C ALA A 9 16.19 31.83 31.20
N THR A 10 16.53 31.87 29.90
CA THR A 10 16.10 30.85 28.95
C THR A 10 16.45 29.48 29.56
N PRO A 11 15.47 28.65 29.95
CA PRO A 11 15.76 27.44 30.69
C PRO A 11 16.62 26.53 29.83
N ILE A 12 17.82 26.18 30.33
CA ILE A 12 18.73 25.29 29.63
C ILE A 12 17.95 24.00 29.30
N PRO A 13 17.78 23.65 28.01
CA PRO A 13 16.90 22.56 27.63
C PRO A 13 17.44 21.25 28.18
N ARG A 14 16.63 20.58 29.00
CA ARG A 14 17.01 19.29 29.58
C ARG A 14 17.10 18.24 28.48
N ILE A 15 18.28 17.61 28.39
CA ILE A 15 18.56 16.54 27.43
C ILE A 15 18.44 15.21 28.16
N TYR A 16 17.52 14.38 27.70
CA TYR A 16 17.30 13.03 28.18
C TYR A 16 18.07 12.03 27.33
N THR A 17 18.74 11.10 27.99
CA THR A 17 19.33 9.93 27.32
C THR A 17 18.23 9.05 26.72
N LEU A 18 18.59 8.22 25.74
CA LEU A 18 17.64 7.26 25.14
C LEU A 18 16.92 6.39 26.19
N ALA A 19 17.59 6.00 27.28
CA ALA A 19 17.00 5.18 28.32
C ALA A 19 15.95 5.96 29.14
N GLU A 20 16.26 7.20 29.50
CA GLU A 20 15.33 8.09 30.22
C GLU A 20 14.13 8.46 29.35
N ALA A 21 14.37 8.80 28.07
CA ALA A 21 13.31 9.09 27.12
C ALA A 21 12.37 7.89 26.91
N ALA A 22 12.92 6.68 26.80
CA ALA A 22 12.13 5.45 26.68
C ALA A 22 11.28 5.18 27.93
N ALA A 23 11.82 5.45 29.12
CA ALA A 23 11.09 5.32 30.38
C ALA A 23 9.93 6.32 30.49
N LEU A 24 10.16 7.58 30.10
CA LEU A 24 9.13 8.62 30.08
C LEU A 24 8.00 8.31 29.08
N LEU A 25 8.36 7.82 27.89
CA LEU A 25 7.40 7.42 26.86
C LEU A 25 6.74 6.06 27.14
N ARG A 26 7.20 5.32 28.17
CA ARG A 26 6.76 3.95 28.51
C ARG A 26 6.86 2.97 27.32
N VAL A 27 7.93 3.08 26.55
CA VAL A 27 8.19 2.22 25.38
C VAL A 27 9.51 1.45 25.53
N PRO A 28 9.69 0.32 24.81
CA PRO A 28 10.97 -0.37 24.79
C PRO A 28 12.08 0.52 24.22
N ARG A 29 13.27 0.46 24.83
CA ARG A 29 14.44 1.25 24.42
C ARG A 29 14.82 1.01 22.95
N ASP A 30 14.83 -0.24 22.51
CA ASP A 30 15.20 -0.59 21.13
C ASP A 30 14.16 -0.13 20.11
N TRP A 31 12.88 -0.10 20.52
CA TRP A 31 11.82 0.47 19.71
C TRP A 31 12.04 1.97 19.48
N LEU A 32 12.35 2.73 20.54
CA LEU A 32 12.63 4.16 20.43
C LEU A 32 13.88 4.43 19.58
N ARG A 33 14.93 3.62 19.74
CA ARG A 33 16.14 3.70 18.91
C ARG A 33 15.82 3.58 17.42
N THR A 34 15.02 2.58 17.04
CA THR A 34 14.64 2.35 15.64
C THR A 34 13.82 3.51 15.08
N ARG A 35 12.89 4.07 15.88
CA ARG A 35 12.08 5.22 15.47
C ARG A 35 12.91 6.49 15.24
N LEU A 36 13.90 6.73 16.09
CA LEU A 36 14.85 7.84 15.91
C LEU A 36 15.77 7.61 14.69
N ALA A 37 16.25 6.38 14.50
CA ALA A 37 17.10 6.04 13.36
C ALA A 37 16.40 6.20 12.00
N ASN A 38 15.10 5.88 11.94
CA ASN A 38 14.29 6.01 10.73
C ASN A 38 13.68 7.40 10.54
N GLY A 39 14.00 8.37 11.41
CA GLY A 39 13.49 9.74 11.33
C GLY A 39 12.01 9.91 11.66
N THR A 40 11.37 8.93 12.32
CA THR A 40 9.96 9.03 12.72
C THR A 40 9.76 10.03 13.87
N TYR A 41 10.73 10.12 14.78
CA TYR A 41 10.73 11.09 15.87
C TYR A 41 11.96 11.99 15.77
N ALA A 42 11.79 13.25 16.17
CA ALA A 42 12.90 14.17 16.33
C ALA A 42 13.75 13.74 17.52
N GLY A 43 15.07 13.70 17.31
CA GLY A 43 16.04 13.43 18.37
C GLY A 43 17.42 13.89 17.95
N LEU A 44 18.32 13.98 18.92
CA LEU A 44 19.69 14.43 18.70
C LEU A 44 20.69 13.30 18.97
N ARG A 45 21.84 13.39 18.29
CA ARG A 45 22.98 12.51 18.56
C ARG A 45 24.01 13.26 19.40
N ARG A 46 24.33 12.71 20.57
CA ARG A 46 25.41 13.17 21.45
C ARG A 46 26.47 12.07 21.55
N SER A 47 27.68 12.32 21.05
CA SER A 47 28.80 11.37 21.11
C SER A 47 28.41 9.95 20.65
N ASN A 48 27.75 9.86 19.48
CA ASN A 48 27.23 8.63 18.88
C ASN A 48 26.10 7.90 19.66
N ARG A 49 25.48 8.57 20.65
CA ARG A 49 24.32 8.06 21.38
C ARG A 49 23.09 8.92 21.08
N TRP A 50 21.94 8.27 20.98
CA TRP A 50 20.66 8.96 20.83
C TRP A 50 20.23 9.61 22.14
N ALA A 51 19.68 10.81 22.02
CA ALA A 51 19.10 11.60 23.10
C ALA A 51 17.90 12.40 22.58
N MET A 52 17.05 12.87 23.48
CA MET A 52 15.89 13.71 23.16
C MET A 52 15.82 14.88 24.13
N THR A 53 15.36 16.04 23.66
CA THR A 53 14.98 17.15 24.55
C THR A 53 13.60 16.92 25.13
N GLU A 54 13.26 17.66 26.18
CA GLU A 54 11.90 17.66 26.75
C GLU A 54 10.82 17.95 25.71
N GLN A 55 11.03 18.97 24.88
CA GLN A 55 10.11 19.36 23.81
C GLN A 55 9.91 18.22 22.79
N GLN A 56 10.96 17.48 22.45
CA GLN A 56 10.87 16.34 21.53
C GLN A 56 10.10 15.16 22.16
N ILE A 57 10.25 14.95 23.47
CA ILE A 57 9.48 13.94 24.20
C ILE A 57 8.00 14.32 24.23
N MET A 58 7.68 15.58 24.53
CA MET A 58 6.30 16.08 24.52
C MET A 58 5.64 15.93 23.14
N ALA A 59 6.35 16.32 22.08
CA ALA A 59 5.87 16.14 20.71
C ALA A 59 5.65 14.65 20.37
N ALA A 60 6.52 13.76 20.87
CA ALA A 60 6.33 12.32 20.71
C ALA A 60 5.08 11.82 21.47
N ILE A 61 4.83 12.29 22.69
CA ILE A 61 3.62 11.97 23.46
C ILE A 61 2.37 12.41 22.69
N GLU A 62 2.33 13.66 22.23
CA GLU A 62 1.21 14.20 21.44
C GLU A 62 0.93 13.34 20.21
N SER A 63 1.98 12.94 19.49
CA SER A 63 1.84 12.06 18.31
C SER A 63 1.35 10.65 18.64
N MET A 64 1.59 10.17 19.86
CA MET A 64 1.16 8.85 20.34
C MET A 64 -0.25 8.90 20.94
N THR A 65 -0.74 10.07 21.31
CA THR A 65 -2.09 10.24 21.84
C THR A 65 -3.13 10.25 20.73
N VAL A 66 -4.17 9.45 20.89
CA VAL A 66 -5.36 9.48 20.04
C VAL A 66 -6.46 10.15 20.86
N PRO A 67 -7.21 11.12 20.30
CA PRO A 67 -8.33 11.70 21.00
C PRO A 67 -9.31 10.58 21.39
N VAL A 68 -9.71 10.56 22.66
CA VAL A 68 -10.73 9.63 23.14
C VAL A 68 -12.00 9.91 22.36
N ARG A 69 -12.42 8.96 21.54
CA ARG A 69 -13.72 9.02 20.87
C ARG A 69 -14.75 8.51 21.86
N GLU A 70 -15.78 9.32 22.09
CA GLU A 70 -16.96 8.83 22.80
C GLU A 70 -17.53 7.62 22.05
N PRO A 71 -17.95 6.57 22.77
CA PRO A 71 -18.58 5.42 22.13
C PRO A 71 -19.85 5.90 21.41
N GLU A 72 -19.85 5.77 20.09
CA GLU A 72 -21.01 6.07 19.25
C GLU A 72 -22.23 5.30 19.80
N THR A 73 -23.23 6.04 20.27
CA THR A 73 -24.45 5.45 20.84
C THR A 73 -25.48 5.28 19.73
N TYR A 74 -25.84 4.03 19.44
CA TYR A 74 -26.86 3.71 18.45
C TYR A 74 -28.20 3.36 19.14
N PRO A 75 -29.34 3.67 18.50
CA PRO A 75 -30.66 3.35 19.03
C PRO A 75 -30.79 1.86 19.41
N GLY A 76 -31.20 1.58 20.65
CA GLY A 76 -31.35 0.21 21.17
C GLY A 76 -30.09 -0.40 21.79
N GLY A 77 -29.05 0.39 22.06
CA GLY A 77 -27.81 -0.10 22.71
C GLY A 77 -26.98 -1.06 21.85
N VAL A 78 -27.27 -1.11 20.56
CA VAL A 78 -26.59 -1.98 19.61
C VAL A 78 -25.27 -1.36 19.16
N THR A 79 -24.31 -2.20 18.76
CA THR A 79 -23.08 -1.72 18.14
C THR A 79 -23.36 -1.14 16.75
N ARG A 80 -22.48 -0.26 16.25
CA ARG A 80 -22.52 0.26 14.87
C ARG A 80 -22.78 -0.82 13.83
N ARG A 81 -22.10 -1.96 13.95
CA ARG A 81 -22.22 -3.09 13.02
C ARG A 81 -23.61 -3.70 13.04
N SER A 82 -24.18 -3.89 14.23
CA SER A 82 -25.54 -4.42 14.40
C SER A 82 -26.59 -3.43 13.90
N TRP A 83 -26.44 -2.14 14.23
CA TRP A 83 -27.32 -1.09 13.73
C TRP A 83 -27.32 -1.01 12.18
N LEU A 84 -26.13 -1.04 11.57
CA LEU A 84 -25.99 -1.08 10.11
C LEU A 84 -26.63 -2.33 9.48
N MET A 85 -26.58 -3.49 10.14
CA MET A 85 -27.27 -4.70 9.69
C MET A 85 -28.78 -4.57 9.78
N HIS A 86 -29.31 -4.02 10.89
CA HIS A 86 -30.74 -3.74 11.03
C HIS A 86 -31.24 -2.74 9.98
N GLN A 87 -30.43 -1.74 9.61
CA GLN A 87 -30.77 -0.83 8.52
C GLN A 87 -30.74 -1.50 7.15
N ARG A 88 -29.81 -2.45 6.90
CA ARG A 88 -29.77 -3.22 5.64
C ARG A 88 -31.01 -4.07 5.44
N GLY A 89 -31.56 -4.67 6.49
CA GLY A 89 -32.80 -5.44 6.43
C GLY A 89 -34.08 -4.59 6.27
N ARG A 90 -34.02 -3.28 6.55
CA ARG A 90 -35.13 -2.33 6.38
C ARG A 90 -35.10 -1.56 5.06
N ARG A 91 -33.96 -1.54 4.36
CA ARG A 91 -33.97 -1.11 2.96
C ARG A 91 -34.78 -2.15 2.19
N PRO A 92 -35.66 -1.76 1.26
CA PRO A 92 -36.16 -2.67 0.25
C PRO A 92 -34.95 -3.13 -0.58
N GLY A 93 -34.30 -4.19 -0.12
CA GLY A 93 -33.35 -4.94 -0.92
C GLY A 93 -34.13 -5.76 -1.94
N PRO A 94 -33.48 -6.18 -3.04
CA PRO A 94 -34.03 -7.26 -3.84
C PRO A 94 -34.25 -8.48 -2.92
N PRO A 95 -35.28 -9.29 -3.16
CA PRO A 95 -35.69 -10.37 -2.25
C PRO A 95 -34.50 -11.26 -1.86
N ALA A 96 -34.45 -11.66 -0.58
CA ALA A 96 -33.48 -12.62 -0.07
C ALA A 96 -33.67 -13.93 -0.85
N GLY A 97 -32.72 -14.23 -1.73
CA GLY A 97 -32.91 -15.19 -2.82
C GLY A 97 -32.49 -14.64 -4.18
N GLY A 98 -31.99 -13.40 -4.26
CA GLY A 98 -31.26 -12.92 -5.44
C GLY A 98 -30.11 -13.87 -5.72
N GLU A 99 -30.33 -14.77 -6.69
CA GLU A 99 -29.28 -15.48 -7.39
C GLU A 99 -28.15 -14.49 -7.59
N LYS A 100 -26.95 -14.87 -7.14
CA LYS A 100 -25.73 -14.17 -7.57
C LYS A 100 -25.91 -14.05 -9.09
N PRO A 101 -25.92 -12.82 -9.66
CA PRO A 101 -26.22 -12.67 -11.08
C PRO A 101 -25.31 -13.66 -11.79
N PRO A 102 -25.87 -14.56 -12.62
CA PRO A 102 -25.05 -15.55 -13.30
C PRO A 102 -23.88 -14.79 -13.91
N PRO A 103 -22.63 -15.29 -13.74
CA PRO A 103 -21.49 -14.64 -14.36
C PRO A 103 -21.90 -14.38 -15.81
N PRO A 104 -21.77 -13.13 -16.30
CA PRO A 104 -22.38 -12.71 -17.56
C PRO A 104 -22.07 -13.76 -18.61
N GLU A 105 -23.12 -14.41 -19.13
CA GLU A 105 -22.98 -15.44 -20.14
C GLU A 105 -22.42 -14.78 -21.40
N GLY A 106 -21.13 -15.01 -21.61
CA GLY A 106 -20.30 -14.42 -22.65
C GLY A 106 -18.83 -14.71 -22.34
N PRO A 107 -17.93 -14.65 -23.34
CA PRO A 107 -16.49 -14.80 -23.10
C PRO A 107 -16.11 -13.80 -22.01
N HIS A 108 -15.67 -14.31 -20.85
CA HIS A 108 -15.63 -13.56 -19.60
C HIS A 108 -15.00 -12.17 -19.79
N ALA A 109 -15.85 -11.15 -19.84
CA ALA A 109 -15.41 -9.79 -20.05
C ALA A 109 -14.43 -9.44 -18.94
N LEU A 110 -13.28 -8.90 -19.32
CA LEU A 110 -12.25 -8.47 -18.38
C LEU A 110 -12.90 -7.58 -17.30
N PRO A 111 -12.53 -7.73 -16.01
CA PRO A 111 -13.10 -6.92 -14.95
C PRO A 111 -13.03 -5.43 -15.29
N SER A 112 -14.01 -4.64 -14.85
CA SER A 112 -14.15 -3.21 -15.22
C SER A 112 -12.93 -2.34 -14.89
N TYR A 113 -12.06 -2.79 -13.98
CA TYR A 113 -10.81 -2.13 -13.61
C TYR A 113 -9.60 -2.58 -14.45
N PHE A 114 -9.75 -3.54 -15.34
CA PHE A 114 -8.69 -3.99 -16.22
C PHE A 114 -8.39 -2.91 -17.26
N ARG A 115 -7.13 -2.49 -17.33
CA ARG A 115 -6.63 -1.55 -18.35
C ARG A 115 -5.59 -2.27 -19.21
N LYS A 116 -5.89 -2.40 -20.50
CA LYS A 116 -4.95 -2.94 -21.48
C LYS A 116 -3.78 -1.96 -21.64
N VAL A 117 -2.57 -2.50 -21.67
CA VAL A 117 -1.34 -1.74 -21.89
C VAL A 117 -1.00 -1.80 -23.37
N TYR A 118 -0.58 -0.66 -23.91
CA TYR A 118 -0.18 -0.50 -25.30
C TYR A 118 1.32 -0.16 -25.36
N PRO A 119 1.98 -0.38 -26.51
CA PRO A 119 3.36 0.07 -26.71
C PRO A 119 3.46 1.60 -26.55
N GLU A 120 4.53 2.03 -25.90
CA GLU A 120 4.88 3.44 -25.76
C GLU A 120 5.50 3.98 -27.06
N THR A 121 5.70 5.29 -27.15
CA THR A 121 6.39 5.89 -28.29
C THR A 121 7.88 5.46 -28.34
N PRO A 122 8.51 5.40 -29.52
CA PRO A 122 9.90 4.97 -29.66
C PRO A 122 10.88 5.83 -28.83
N GLU A 123 10.57 7.12 -28.66
CA GLU A 123 11.34 8.05 -27.82
C GLU A 123 11.34 7.64 -26.34
N VAL A 124 10.17 7.23 -25.82
CA VAL A 124 10.03 6.74 -24.44
C VAL A 124 10.74 5.40 -24.29
N ILE A 125 10.61 4.52 -25.29
CA ILE A 125 11.24 3.19 -25.28
C ILE A 125 12.77 3.31 -25.20
N ALA A 126 13.36 4.25 -25.94
CA ALA A 126 14.81 4.49 -25.92
C ALA A 126 15.34 4.94 -24.54
N GLY A 127 14.49 5.60 -23.74
CA GLY A 127 14.82 6.02 -22.37
C GLY A 127 14.56 4.98 -21.29
N LEU A 128 14.00 3.80 -21.64
CA LEU A 128 13.72 2.76 -20.65
C LEU A 128 15.01 2.04 -20.20
N PRO A 129 15.08 1.60 -18.93
CA PRO A 129 16.22 0.82 -18.42
C PRO A 129 16.40 -0.48 -19.21
N GLU A 130 17.51 -1.20 -19.01
CA GLU A 130 17.69 -2.51 -19.65
C GLU A 130 16.63 -3.54 -19.21
N LEU A 131 16.48 -4.59 -20.01
CA LEU A 131 15.55 -5.68 -19.69
C LEU A 131 16.06 -6.45 -18.45
N SER A 132 15.19 -6.61 -17.46
CA SER A 132 15.48 -7.45 -16.30
C SER A 132 15.64 -8.93 -16.71
N PRO A 133 16.35 -9.75 -15.91
CA PRO A 133 16.54 -11.17 -16.22
C PRO A 133 15.23 -11.96 -16.40
N THR A 134 14.15 -11.59 -15.73
CA THR A 134 12.84 -12.23 -15.88
C THR A 134 12.15 -11.84 -17.18
N GLN A 135 12.31 -10.58 -17.62
CA GLN A 135 11.82 -10.11 -18.91
C GLN A 135 12.57 -10.77 -20.07
N LEU A 136 13.89 -10.92 -19.96
CA LEU A 136 14.71 -11.63 -20.94
C LEU A 136 14.28 -13.08 -21.08
N ARG A 137 14.11 -13.81 -19.97
CA ARG A 137 13.63 -15.20 -20.00
C ARG A 137 12.27 -15.34 -20.69
N LEU A 138 11.32 -14.45 -20.38
CA LEU A 138 10.01 -14.48 -21.02
C LEU A 138 10.10 -14.16 -22.51
N LEU A 139 10.95 -13.20 -22.90
CA LEU A 139 11.18 -12.84 -24.30
C LEU A 139 11.84 -13.97 -25.09
N GLU A 140 12.87 -14.61 -24.54
CA GLU A 140 13.52 -15.80 -25.13
C GLU A 140 12.52 -16.94 -25.29
N ARG A 141 11.68 -17.17 -24.28
CA ARG A 141 10.62 -18.16 -24.33
C ARG A 141 9.61 -17.83 -25.44
N LEU A 142 9.20 -16.57 -25.57
CA LEU A 142 8.32 -16.12 -26.65
C LEU A 142 8.95 -16.31 -28.03
N ARG A 143 10.24 -16.03 -28.19
CA ARG A 143 10.97 -16.26 -29.44
C ARG A 143 11.03 -17.75 -29.80
N ARG A 144 11.15 -18.63 -28.82
CA ARG A 144 11.21 -20.08 -29.01
C ARG A 144 9.84 -20.71 -29.27
N GLU A 145 8.82 -20.31 -28.53
CA GLU A 145 7.50 -20.96 -28.50
C GLU A 145 6.47 -20.24 -29.38
N GLY A 146 6.74 -19.00 -29.79
CA GLY A 146 5.85 -18.17 -30.61
C GLY A 146 4.61 -17.66 -29.87
N THR A 147 4.02 -18.44 -28.97
CA THR A 147 2.92 -18.01 -28.10
C THR A 147 3.12 -18.60 -26.72
N VAL A 148 3.07 -17.75 -25.70
CA VAL A 148 3.21 -18.15 -24.30
C VAL A 148 1.95 -17.81 -23.54
N VAL A 149 1.37 -18.80 -22.88
CA VAL A 149 0.27 -18.61 -21.94
C VAL A 149 0.86 -18.47 -20.54
N SER A 150 0.50 -17.39 -19.84
CA SER A 150 0.94 -17.13 -18.48
C SER A 150 -0.24 -16.75 -17.58
N ASP A 151 -0.10 -17.03 -16.29
CA ASP A 151 -1.06 -16.63 -15.28
C ASP A 151 -0.84 -15.17 -14.86
N GLY A 152 -1.73 -14.66 -14.00
CA GLY A 152 -1.68 -13.27 -13.56
C GLY A 152 -0.42 -12.86 -12.78
N ARG A 153 0.47 -13.79 -12.41
CA ARG A 153 1.67 -13.48 -11.62
C ARG A 153 2.73 -12.75 -12.46
N GLU A 154 2.82 -13.07 -13.74
CA GLU A 154 3.79 -12.45 -14.66
C GLU A 154 3.26 -11.17 -15.32
N ARG A 155 2.08 -10.68 -14.93
CA ARG A 155 1.41 -9.52 -15.52
C ARG A 155 2.34 -8.32 -15.72
N LYS A 156 3.11 -7.94 -14.68
CA LYS A 156 4.05 -6.79 -14.77
C LYS A 156 5.16 -7.00 -15.80
N THR A 157 5.64 -8.24 -15.92
CA THR A 157 6.68 -8.62 -16.90
C THR A 157 6.11 -8.52 -18.32
N ILE A 158 4.90 -9.06 -18.53
CA ILE A 158 4.19 -9.02 -19.81
C ILE A 158 3.92 -7.56 -20.22
N GLU A 159 3.32 -6.76 -19.34
CA GLU A 159 3.04 -5.35 -19.59
C GLU A 159 4.31 -4.55 -19.89
N ALA A 160 5.45 -4.86 -19.24
CA ALA A 160 6.71 -4.19 -19.51
C ALA A 160 7.30 -4.53 -20.90
N LEU A 161 7.14 -5.77 -21.36
CA LEU A 161 7.52 -6.14 -22.73
C LEU A 161 6.62 -5.45 -23.77
N VAL A 162 5.33 -5.31 -23.47
CA VAL A 162 4.38 -4.63 -24.35
C VAL A 162 4.66 -3.14 -24.44
N ARG A 163 4.97 -2.46 -23.32
CA ARG A 163 5.39 -1.05 -23.34
C ARG A 163 6.60 -0.80 -24.24
N ARG A 164 7.51 -1.78 -24.33
CA ARG A 164 8.69 -1.73 -25.19
C ARG A 164 8.41 -2.13 -26.64
N GLY A 165 7.17 -2.45 -27.00
CA GLY A 165 6.81 -2.92 -28.33
C GLY A 165 7.29 -4.34 -28.65
N LEU A 166 7.84 -5.08 -27.68
CA LEU A 166 8.45 -6.40 -27.93
C LEU A 166 7.43 -7.55 -27.96
N ALA A 167 6.26 -7.34 -27.36
CA ALA A 167 5.20 -8.33 -27.32
C ALA A 167 3.81 -7.68 -27.35
N THR A 168 2.81 -8.47 -27.73
CA THR A 168 1.39 -8.16 -27.57
C THR A 168 0.74 -9.23 -26.69
N TYR A 169 -0.37 -8.89 -26.04
CA TYR A 169 -1.13 -9.89 -25.29
C TYR A 169 -2.64 -9.73 -25.43
N GLU A 170 -3.31 -10.87 -25.27
CA GLU A 170 -4.72 -11.00 -24.99
C GLU A 170 -4.87 -11.46 -23.53
N ALA A 171 -5.86 -10.91 -22.83
CA ALA A 171 -6.13 -11.26 -21.44
C ALA A 171 -7.55 -11.80 -21.33
N GLU A 172 -7.71 -12.86 -20.56
CA GLU A 172 -8.98 -13.47 -20.23
C GLU A 172 -9.11 -13.59 -18.72
N TYR A 173 -10.33 -13.56 -18.20
CA TYR A 173 -10.61 -13.73 -16.78
C TYR A 173 -11.31 -15.08 -16.57
N VAL A 174 -10.52 -16.11 -16.24
CA VAL A 174 -10.97 -17.51 -16.21
C VAL A 174 -11.05 -18.03 -14.77
N PRO A 175 -11.99 -18.94 -14.46
CA PRO A 175 -12.01 -19.60 -13.16
C PRO A 175 -10.71 -20.41 -12.97
N SER A 176 -10.11 -20.30 -11.79
CA SER A 176 -8.93 -21.11 -11.44
C SER A 176 -9.35 -22.56 -11.24
N GLU A 177 -8.66 -23.51 -11.87
CA GLU A 177 -8.89 -24.94 -11.63
C GLU A 177 -8.52 -25.37 -10.20
N MET A 178 -7.62 -24.61 -9.56
CA MET A 178 -7.09 -24.92 -8.23
C MET A 178 -7.79 -24.14 -7.11
N SER A 179 -8.69 -23.20 -7.41
CA SER A 179 -9.27 -22.33 -6.38
C SER A 179 -10.62 -21.75 -6.79
N ASP A 180 -11.48 -21.45 -5.81
CA ASP A 180 -12.80 -20.86 -6.02
C ASP A 180 -12.78 -19.38 -6.46
N TYR A 181 -11.68 -18.91 -7.06
CA TYR A 181 -11.54 -17.54 -7.55
C TYR A 181 -11.08 -17.50 -9.01
N TYR A 182 -11.39 -16.39 -9.67
CA TYR A 182 -11.01 -16.14 -11.06
C TYR A 182 -9.61 -15.54 -11.14
N ILE A 183 -8.83 -15.99 -12.12
CA ILE A 183 -7.48 -15.52 -12.41
C ILE A 183 -7.42 -14.89 -13.80
N TYR A 184 -6.47 -13.98 -13.96
CA TYR A 184 -6.09 -13.51 -15.29
C TYR A 184 -5.25 -14.56 -15.99
N ARG A 185 -5.64 -14.89 -17.21
CA ARG A 185 -4.85 -15.68 -18.15
C ARG A 185 -4.41 -14.77 -19.29
N PHE A 186 -3.10 -14.69 -19.50
CA PHE A 186 -2.50 -13.86 -20.54
C PHE A 186 -1.97 -14.76 -21.65
N THR A 187 -2.45 -14.54 -22.87
CA THR A 187 -1.90 -15.15 -24.09
C THR A 187 -0.99 -14.11 -24.74
N VAL A 188 0.32 -14.35 -24.68
CA VAL A 188 1.34 -13.40 -25.12
C VAL A 188 1.96 -13.87 -26.43
N ARG A 189 2.13 -12.94 -27.37
CA ARG A 189 2.72 -13.17 -28.70
C ARG A 189 3.85 -12.17 -28.97
N PRO A 190 4.91 -12.54 -29.71
CA PRO A 190 5.91 -11.58 -30.16
C PRO A 190 5.26 -10.55 -31.08
N THR A 191 5.73 -9.31 -31.03
CA THR A 191 5.34 -8.30 -32.02
C THR A 191 6.12 -8.56 -33.31
N GLU A 192 5.48 -8.43 -34.48
CA GLU A 192 6.11 -8.61 -35.80
C GLU A 192 7.23 -7.59 -36.12
N GLN A 193 7.45 -6.62 -35.23
CA GLN A 193 8.47 -5.57 -35.36
C GLN A 193 9.75 -5.83 -34.52
N ALA A 194 9.89 -7.02 -33.92
CA ALA A 194 11.02 -7.37 -33.04
C ALA A 194 12.11 -8.21 -33.72
#